data_AF-A0A078GP09-F1
#
_entry.id   AF-A0A078GP09-F1
#
_cell.length_a   1.000
_cell.length_b   1.000
_cell.length_c   1.000
_cell.angle_alpha   90.00
_cell.angle_beta   90.00
_cell.angle_gamma   90.00
#
_symmetry.space_group_name_H-M   'P 1'
#
loop_
_entity.id
_entity.type
_entity.pdbx_description
1 polymer ?
#
loop_
_entity_poly.entity_id
_entity_poly.type
_entity_poly.pdbx_seq_one_letter_code
_entity_poly.pdbx_strand_id
1 'polypeptide(L)'
;MDTGFQENEQNQELDSHVTHLMEISSGYYGCSHYRRRCKIRAPCCDEVFDCRHCHNEAKDSLQTEQLLRHDLPRHDVSKVICSLCGTEQDVQQNCSTCGVCMGKYFCSKCKFFDDDLSKKQYHCDDCGICSVDHSYAKIANRLVKNFFHCKRCRCCYSKVLEDKHRCLEGALHHNCPVCFEYLFDSTKDITVLRCGHAVHLECTKDMELHNRYTCPLCSKSICDMSSVWKKLDEEVAAYKIPKVYEDKMVWILCNDCGSNTDVRFHLIAHKCSSCGSYNTRKTQRGPNTHSYSSGVPQVVSSTG
;
A
#
# COMPACT_ATOMS: atom_id res chain seq x y z
N MET A 1 36.15 60.20 -8.52
CA MET A 1 35.07 59.26 -8.86
C MET A 1 35.75 57.93 -9.12
N ASP A 2 35.66 57.00 -8.17
CA ASP A 2 35.80 55.54 -8.31
C ASP A 2 36.31 54.94 -7.00
N THR A 3 35.38 54.76 -6.06
CA THR A 3 35.56 53.88 -4.89
C THR A 3 34.34 52.98 -4.67
N GLY A 4 33.43 52.88 -5.66
CA GLY A 4 32.12 52.22 -5.51
C GLY A 4 31.99 50.83 -6.12
N PHE A 5 33.05 50.28 -6.76
CA PHE A 5 32.96 49.01 -7.49
C PHE A 5 33.65 47.82 -6.80
N GLN A 6 34.56 48.04 -5.84
CA GLN A 6 35.30 46.94 -5.20
C GLN A 6 34.63 46.35 -3.94
N GLU A 7 33.73 47.07 -3.28
CA GLU A 7 33.03 46.57 -2.09
C GLU A 7 31.90 45.57 -2.41
N ASN A 8 31.37 45.58 -3.65
CA ASN A 8 30.22 44.76 -4.02
C ASN A 8 30.61 43.33 -4.46
N GLU A 9 31.78 43.16 -5.08
CA GLU A 9 32.32 41.85 -5.49
C GLU A 9 32.85 41.06 -4.28
N GLN A 10 33.51 41.73 -3.33
CA GLN A 10 34.00 41.09 -2.10
C GLN A 10 32.86 40.61 -1.19
N ASN A 11 31.74 41.35 -1.13
CA ASN A 11 30.57 40.92 -0.37
C ASN A 11 29.82 39.74 -1.02
N GLN A 12 29.80 39.64 -2.35
CA GLN A 12 29.22 38.50 -3.07
C GLN A 12 30.08 37.23 -2.96
N GLU A 13 31.42 37.38 -3.01
CA GLU A 13 32.32 36.24 -2.81
C GLU A 13 32.26 35.73 -1.36
N LEU A 14 32.18 36.62 -0.36
CA LEU A 14 32.05 36.24 1.05
C LEU A 14 30.71 35.53 1.34
N ASP A 15 29.61 35.98 0.74
CA ASP A 15 28.28 35.35 0.85
C ASP A 15 28.24 33.97 0.16
N SER A 16 28.92 33.83 -0.98
CA SER A 16 29.10 32.55 -1.69
C SER A 16 29.97 31.56 -0.92
N HIS A 17 31.00 32.05 -0.20
CA HIS A 17 31.89 31.22 0.61
C HIS A 17 31.22 30.78 1.92
N VAL A 18 30.40 31.65 2.53
CA VAL A 18 29.58 31.30 3.71
C VAL A 18 28.49 30.30 3.34
N THR A 19 27.80 30.47 2.21
CA THR A 19 26.83 29.48 1.71
C THR A 19 27.50 28.15 1.37
N HIS A 20 28.67 28.16 0.74
CA HIS A 20 29.43 26.95 0.45
C HIS A 20 30.00 26.28 1.73
N LEU A 21 30.39 27.04 2.76
CA LEU A 21 30.80 26.50 4.08
C LEU A 21 29.61 25.97 4.91
N MET A 22 28.41 26.54 4.76
CA MET A 22 27.16 25.98 5.30
C MET A 22 26.74 24.70 4.56
N GLU A 23 27.00 24.61 3.26
CA GLU A 23 26.81 23.38 2.48
C GLU A 23 27.85 22.30 2.80
N ILE A 24 29.10 22.66 3.09
CA ILE A 24 30.17 21.70 3.45
C ILE A 24 30.05 21.21 4.90
N SER A 25 29.52 22.03 5.83
CA SER A 25 29.16 21.60 7.19
C SER A 25 27.81 20.88 7.27
N SER A 26 27.15 20.63 6.13
CA SER A 26 25.98 19.75 6.01
C SER A 26 26.39 18.29 6.21
N GLY A 27 26.86 17.96 7.42
CA GLY A 27 26.81 16.60 7.94
C GLY A 27 25.40 16.05 7.74
N TYR A 28 25.31 14.75 7.46
CA TYR A 28 24.06 14.03 7.14
C TYR A 28 22.98 14.26 8.21
N TYR A 29 22.20 15.34 8.10
CA TYR A 29 21.07 15.60 8.98
C TYR A 29 19.86 14.77 8.56
N GLY A 30 19.21 14.17 9.55
CA GLY A 30 18.05 13.31 9.38
C GLY A 30 18.37 11.88 9.79
N CYS A 31 17.78 10.93 9.07
CA CYS A 31 17.89 9.50 9.34
C CYS A 31 17.86 8.71 8.02
N SER A 32 17.92 7.37 8.11
CA SER A 32 17.75 6.48 6.96
C SER A 32 16.38 6.63 6.27
N HIS A 33 15.34 7.09 6.98
CA HIS A 33 14.00 7.27 6.41
C HIS A 33 13.88 8.59 5.63
N TYR A 34 14.32 9.70 6.21
CA TYR A 34 14.15 11.06 5.68
C TYR A 34 15.38 11.93 5.90
N ARG A 35 15.72 12.74 4.90
CA ARG A 35 16.78 13.75 5.01
C ARG A 35 16.13 15.04 5.49
N ARG A 36 16.48 15.55 6.67
CA ARG A 36 15.84 16.75 7.22
C ARG A 36 16.71 17.40 8.28
N ARG A 37 16.58 18.71 8.46
CA ARG A 37 17.36 19.48 9.44
C ARG A 37 16.59 19.78 10.72
N CYS A 38 15.66 18.91 11.10
CA CYS A 38 14.96 19.00 12.36
C CYS A 38 14.62 17.62 12.96
N LYS A 39 14.54 17.57 14.29
CA LYS A 39 13.99 16.46 15.07
C LYS A 39 12.57 16.78 15.52
N ILE A 40 11.78 15.75 15.82
CA ILE A 40 10.42 15.90 16.33
C ILE A 40 10.40 15.66 17.85
N ARG A 41 9.58 16.44 18.55
CA ARG A 41 9.15 16.14 19.92
C ARG A 41 7.94 15.21 19.82
N ALA A 42 8.06 13.99 20.32
CA ALA A 42 6.99 13.01 20.27
C ALA A 42 5.89 13.38 21.28
N PRO A 43 4.66 13.70 20.85
CA PRO A 43 3.59 14.14 21.77
C PRO A 43 3.12 13.01 22.71
N CYS A 44 3.38 11.76 22.38
CA CYS A 44 2.99 10.58 23.15
C CYS A 44 3.87 10.31 24.37
N CYS A 45 5.17 10.63 24.30
CA CYS A 45 6.14 10.29 25.34
C CYS A 45 7.12 11.42 25.69
N ASP A 46 6.99 12.57 25.02
CA ASP A 46 7.87 13.73 25.19
C ASP A 46 9.36 13.34 25.06
N GLU A 47 9.67 12.53 24.06
CA GLU A 47 11.03 12.14 23.66
C GLU A 47 11.38 12.76 22.29
N VAL A 48 12.68 12.96 22.02
CA VAL A 48 13.15 13.56 20.77
C VAL A 48 13.60 12.47 19.80
N PHE A 49 13.07 12.50 18.58
CA PHE A 49 13.47 11.57 17.53
C PHE A 49 13.77 12.27 16.21
N ASP A 50 14.68 11.71 15.43
CA ASP A 50 15.00 12.18 14.09
C ASP A 50 13.87 11.92 13.08
N CYS A 51 12.76 11.27 13.46
CA CYS A 51 11.95 10.33 12.66
C CYS A 51 10.65 9.95 13.38
N ARG A 52 9.46 9.94 12.74
CA ARG A 52 8.33 9.14 13.26
C ARG A 52 8.64 7.65 13.20
N HIS A 53 9.35 7.23 12.14
CA HIS A 53 9.78 5.84 11.98
C HIS A 53 10.87 5.50 12.98
N CYS A 54 11.86 6.38 13.18
CA CYS A 54 12.84 6.21 14.26
C CYS A 54 12.17 6.08 15.64
N HIS A 55 11.13 6.86 15.91
CA HIS A 55 10.34 6.71 17.14
C HIS A 55 9.70 5.33 17.22
N ASN A 56 8.91 4.94 16.21
CA ASN A 56 8.15 3.68 16.25
C ASN A 56 9.09 2.47 16.29
N GLU A 57 10.21 2.50 15.57
CA GLU A 57 11.24 1.45 15.63
C GLU A 57 11.85 1.31 17.03
N ALA A 58 12.09 2.42 17.72
CA ALA A 58 12.59 2.40 19.10
C ALA A 58 11.50 1.95 20.10
N LYS A 59 10.25 2.40 19.92
CA LYS A 59 9.15 2.11 20.86
C LYS A 59 8.47 0.78 20.64
N ASP A 60 8.55 0.18 19.45
CA ASP A 60 8.00 -1.15 19.16
C ASP A 60 9.06 -2.27 19.20
N SER A 61 10.28 -1.96 19.66
CA SER A 61 11.33 -2.96 19.77
C SER A 61 10.99 -4.05 20.80
N LEU A 62 11.52 -5.26 20.60
CA LEU A 62 11.36 -6.36 21.56
C LEU A 62 11.96 -6.06 22.93
N GLN A 63 12.90 -5.11 23.01
CA GLN A 63 13.55 -4.68 24.25
C GLN A 63 12.68 -3.68 25.03
N THR A 64 11.67 -3.09 24.38
CA THR A 64 10.75 -2.14 25.01
C THR A 64 9.69 -2.90 25.80
N GLU A 65 9.49 -2.51 27.06
CA GLU A 65 8.42 -3.03 27.91
C GLU A 65 7.08 -2.94 27.18
N GLN A 66 6.29 -4.02 27.23
CA GLN A 66 5.05 -4.13 26.45
C GLN A 66 4.07 -2.97 26.70
N LEU A 67 3.99 -2.48 27.94
CA LEU A 67 3.13 -1.36 28.33
C LEU A 67 3.59 -0.01 27.78
N LEU A 68 4.83 0.10 27.33
CA LEU A 68 5.42 1.31 26.76
C LEU A 68 5.45 1.28 25.23
N ARG A 69 4.97 0.22 24.57
CA ARG A 69 4.92 0.14 23.11
C ARG A 69 3.81 1.01 22.58
N HIS A 70 4.14 1.88 21.63
CA HIS A 70 3.19 2.77 20.99
C HIS A 70 3.78 3.37 19.71
N ASP A 71 2.89 3.78 18.83
CA ASP A 71 3.22 4.56 17.66
C ASP A 71 3.08 6.06 17.93
N LEU A 72 3.89 6.85 17.23
CA LEU A 72 3.80 8.30 17.27
C LEU A 72 2.53 8.77 16.53
N PRO A 73 1.64 9.55 17.17
CA PRO A 73 0.48 10.14 16.50
C PRO A 73 0.95 11.30 15.61
N ARG A 74 1.22 10.98 14.34
CA ARG A 74 1.92 11.87 13.37
C ARG A 74 1.29 13.25 13.18
N HIS A 75 -0.03 13.35 13.31
CA HIS A 75 -0.77 14.59 13.09
C HIS A 75 -0.72 15.52 14.31
N ASP A 76 -0.41 14.98 15.48
CA ASP A 76 -0.41 15.72 16.76
C ASP A 76 0.96 16.32 17.09
N VAL A 77 1.97 16.09 16.24
CA VAL A 77 3.29 16.72 16.38
C VAL A 77 3.14 18.24 16.25
N SER A 78 3.46 18.94 17.32
CA SER A 78 3.37 20.40 17.42
C SER A 78 4.73 21.09 17.52
N LYS A 79 5.75 20.40 18.06
CA LYS A 79 7.09 20.95 18.28
C LYS A 79 8.18 20.20 17.51
N VAL A 80 9.15 20.96 17.02
CA VAL A 80 10.37 20.47 16.33
C VAL A 80 11.61 21.17 16.88
N ILE A 81 12.74 20.48 16.83
CA ILE A 81 14.04 20.96 17.28
C ILE A 81 14.95 21.11 16.06
N CYS A 82 15.46 22.31 15.80
CA CYS A 82 16.39 22.56 14.69
C CYS A 82 17.70 21.79 14.91
N SER A 83 18.12 21.00 13.92
CA SER A 83 19.34 20.19 14.01
C SER A 83 20.63 21.02 13.89
N LEU A 84 20.55 22.27 13.44
CA LEU A 84 21.71 23.16 13.31
C LEU A 84 21.97 24.00 14.57
N CYS A 85 20.95 24.66 15.10
CA CYS A 85 21.09 25.59 16.22
C CYS A 85 20.46 25.09 17.53
N GLY A 86 19.81 23.93 17.52
CA GLY A 86 19.19 23.34 18.72
C GLY A 86 17.91 24.04 19.20
N THR A 87 17.40 25.05 18.48
CA THR A 87 16.17 25.74 18.87
C THR A 87 14.97 24.81 18.78
N GLU A 88 14.24 24.67 19.89
CA GLU A 88 12.90 24.10 19.91
C GLU A 88 11.85 25.15 19.56
N GLN A 89 10.93 24.81 18.67
CA GLN A 89 9.95 25.75 18.11
C GLN A 89 8.68 25.00 17.64
N ASP A 90 7.62 25.76 17.36
CA ASP A 90 6.44 25.22 16.68
C ASP A 90 6.79 24.70 15.28
N VAL A 91 5.98 23.74 14.79
CA VAL A 91 6.15 23.18 13.45
C VAL A 91 5.97 24.25 12.39
N GLN A 92 7.07 24.57 11.72
CA GLN A 92 7.15 25.43 10.55
C GLN A 92 8.33 25.00 9.67
N GLN A 93 8.37 25.43 8.41
CA GLN A 93 9.39 24.98 7.46
C GLN A 93 10.80 25.46 7.82
N ASN A 94 10.93 26.69 8.33
CA ASN A 94 12.21 27.33 8.59
C ASN A 94 12.45 27.49 10.09
N CYS A 95 13.71 27.43 10.52
CA CYS A 95 14.05 27.71 11.90
C CYS A 95 13.75 29.18 12.23
N SER A 96 13.10 29.46 13.36
CA SER A 96 12.80 30.84 13.80
C SER A 96 14.05 31.62 14.23
N THR A 97 15.10 30.92 14.63
CA THR A 97 16.32 31.53 15.17
C THR A 97 17.39 31.71 14.10
N CYS A 98 17.75 30.64 13.38
CA CYS A 98 18.84 30.67 12.40
C CYS A 98 18.36 30.75 10.94
N GLY A 99 17.04 30.74 10.70
CA GLY A 99 16.46 30.86 9.36
C GLY A 99 16.63 29.64 8.45
N VAL A 100 17.35 28.59 8.87
CA VAL A 100 17.61 27.43 8.03
C VAL A 100 16.32 26.71 7.60
N CYS A 101 16.25 26.33 6.33
CA CYS A 101 15.16 25.50 5.81
C CYS A 101 15.30 24.06 6.33
N MET A 102 14.34 23.61 7.15
CA MET A 102 14.39 22.32 7.83
C MET A 102 13.96 21.14 6.96
N GLY A 103 13.33 21.42 5.82
CA GLY A 103 13.02 20.44 4.77
C GLY A 103 12.61 21.15 3.49
N LYS A 104 13.28 20.84 2.37
CA LYS A 104 12.93 21.39 1.05
C LYS A 104 11.47 21.08 0.69
N TYR A 105 11.01 19.85 0.96
CA TYR A 105 9.60 19.51 1.00
C TYR A 105 9.07 19.63 2.43
N PHE A 106 8.03 20.43 2.61
CA PHE A 106 7.33 20.58 3.88
C PHE A 106 5.81 20.43 3.68
N CYS A 107 5.18 19.61 4.50
CA CYS A 107 3.74 19.51 4.58
C CYS A 107 3.26 19.87 6.00
N SER A 108 2.57 21.01 6.12
CA SER A 108 2.02 21.49 7.40
C SER A 108 0.88 20.61 7.94
N LYS A 109 0.14 19.93 7.07
CA LYS A 109 -0.94 19.00 7.44
C LYS A 109 -0.39 17.72 8.06
N CYS A 110 0.66 17.15 7.45
CA CYS A 110 1.29 15.92 7.92
C CYS A 110 2.48 16.14 8.87
N LYS A 111 2.85 17.40 9.15
CA LYS A 111 4.05 17.76 9.93
C LYS A 111 5.32 17.10 9.39
N PHE A 112 5.40 17.00 8.06
CA PHE A 112 6.39 16.19 7.35
C PHE A 112 7.46 17.06 6.68
N PHE A 113 8.72 16.61 6.77
CA PHE A 113 9.91 17.31 6.28
C PHE A 113 10.80 16.31 5.56
N ASP A 114 11.21 16.63 4.33
CA ASP A 114 12.20 15.86 3.57
C ASP A 114 12.97 16.77 2.60
N ASP A 115 14.29 16.67 2.58
CA ASP A 115 15.18 17.37 1.66
C ASP A 115 15.33 16.59 0.34
N ASP A 116 14.95 15.32 0.32
CA ASP A 116 15.02 14.48 -0.87
C ASP A 116 13.84 14.72 -1.82
N LEU A 117 13.95 15.76 -2.66
CA LEU A 117 12.95 16.07 -3.67
C LEU A 117 12.89 15.04 -4.82
N SER A 118 13.83 14.09 -4.91
CA SER A 118 13.82 13.07 -5.98
C SER A 118 12.66 12.09 -5.84
N LYS A 119 12.15 11.91 -4.61
CA LYS A 119 10.95 11.16 -4.26
C LYS A 119 9.65 11.83 -4.75
N LYS A 120 9.72 13.13 -5.09
CA LYS A 120 8.59 13.93 -5.60
C LYS A 120 7.32 13.73 -4.76
N GLN A 121 7.45 13.98 -3.48
CA GLN A 121 6.40 13.79 -2.49
C GLN A 121 5.22 14.71 -2.77
N TYR A 122 4.02 14.25 -2.47
CA TYR A 122 2.81 15.07 -2.54
C TYR A 122 1.86 14.71 -1.40
N HIS A 123 1.04 15.67 -0.97
CA HIS A 123 -0.04 15.41 -0.05
C HIS A 123 -1.31 15.09 -0.82
N CYS A 124 -1.99 14.00 -0.46
CA CYS A 124 -3.34 13.70 -0.91
C CYS A 124 -4.33 14.06 0.19
N ASP A 125 -5.18 15.05 -0.07
CA ASP A 125 -6.19 15.50 0.90
C ASP A 125 -7.20 14.39 1.25
N ASP A 126 -7.59 13.58 0.27
CA ASP A 126 -8.52 12.46 0.47
C ASP A 126 -7.91 11.33 1.33
N CYS A 127 -6.60 11.08 1.20
CA CYS A 127 -5.90 10.09 2.03
C CYS A 127 -5.44 10.67 3.38
N GLY A 128 -5.31 11.99 3.49
CA GLY A 128 -4.77 12.67 4.68
C GLY A 128 -3.28 12.44 4.95
N ILE A 129 -2.52 11.96 3.95
CA ILE A 129 -1.09 11.64 4.09
C ILE A 129 -0.26 12.14 2.91
N CYS A 130 1.04 12.34 3.17
CA CYS A 130 2.04 12.52 2.13
C CYS A 130 2.42 11.14 1.55
N SER A 131 2.42 11.03 0.23
CA SER A 131 2.86 9.85 -0.51
C SER A 131 4.01 10.21 -1.45
N VAL A 132 4.80 9.20 -1.82
CA VAL A 132 5.85 9.30 -2.83
C VAL A 132 5.22 9.03 -4.20
N ASP A 133 5.48 9.88 -5.19
CA ASP A 133 5.03 9.63 -6.55
C ASP A 133 6.16 8.97 -7.36
N HIS A 134 6.03 7.67 -7.60
CA HIS A 134 6.92 6.94 -8.49
C HIS A 134 6.67 7.21 -9.99
N SER A 135 5.70 8.06 -10.33
CA SER A 135 5.13 8.13 -11.68
C SER A 135 4.96 9.54 -12.25
N TYR A 136 5.75 10.55 -11.87
CA TYR A 136 5.73 11.82 -12.61
C TYR A 136 6.09 11.65 -14.10
N ALA A 137 5.16 12.01 -14.99
CA ALA A 137 5.43 12.16 -16.41
C ALA A 137 5.93 13.58 -16.70
N LYS A 138 7.10 13.71 -17.34
CA LYS A 138 7.51 14.96 -18.01
C LYS A 138 6.74 15.05 -19.31
N ILE A 139 5.71 15.89 -19.36
CA ILE A 139 5.01 16.24 -20.61
C ILE A 139 5.37 17.69 -20.89
N ALA A 140 5.99 17.97 -22.05
CA ALA A 140 6.32 19.32 -22.50
C ALA A 140 7.04 20.19 -21.44
N ASN A 141 8.08 19.65 -20.78
CA ASN A 141 8.86 20.31 -19.72
C ASN A 141 8.06 20.77 -18.48
N ARG A 142 6.84 20.24 -18.27
CA ARG A 142 6.04 20.47 -17.05
C ARG A 142 5.89 19.18 -16.26
N LEU A 143 6.01 19.28 -14.94
CA LEU A 143 5.69 18.20 -14.00
C LEU A 143 4.17 18.15 -13.83
N VAL A 144 3.53 17.13 -14.38
CA VAL A 144 2.09 16.93 -14.24
C VAL A 144 1.82 15.84 -13.21
N LYS A 145 0.86 16.08 -12.31
CA LYS A 145 0.33 15.05 -11.41
C LYS A 145 -0.16 13.87 -12.24
N ASN A 146 0.51 12.73 -12.10
CA ASN A 146 0.20 11.51 -12.85
C ASN A 146 -0.36 10.42 -11.93
N PHE A 147 -1.05 10.84 -10.88
CA PHE A 147 -1.82 9.98 -9.99
C PHE A 147 -3.26 10.48 -9.89
N PHE A 148 -4.14 9.61 -9.43
CA PHE A 148 -5.52 9.92 -9.06
C PHE A 148 -5.87 9.20 -7.75
N HIS A 149 -6.79 9.77 -6.98
CA HIS A 149 -7.34 9.11 -5.80
C HIS A 149 -8.61 8.34 -6.21
N CYS A 150 -8.65 7.04 -5.94
CA CYS A 150 -9.86 6.25 -6.12
C CYS A 150 -10.67 6.24 -4.83
N LYS A 151 -11.82 6.93 -4.82
CA LYS A 151 -12.67 7.06 -3.61
C LYS A 151 -13.15 5.73 -3.05
N ARG A 152 -13.44 4.75 -3.91
CA ARG A 152 -13.89 3.41 -3.48
C ARG A 152 -12.73 2.60 -2.89
N CYS A 153 -11.56 2.60 -3.52
CA CYS A 153 -10.38 1.95 -2.95
C CYS A 153 -9.81 2.68 -1.71
N ARG A 154 -10.09 3.98 -1.60
CA ARG A 154 -9.52 4.91 -0.62
C ARG A 154 -7.99 4.99 -0.72
N CYS A 155 -7.43 4.93 -1.93
CA CYS A 155 -5.99 5.05 -2.13
C CYS A 155 -5.64 5.73 -3.46
N CYS A 156 -4.40 6.20 -3.54
CA CYS A 156 -3.85 6.84 -4.73
C CYS A 156 -3.22 5.79 -5.67
N TYR A 157 -3.51 5.91 -6.96
CA TYR A 157 -2.91 5.11 -8.02
C TYR A 157 -2.29 6.01 -9.07
N SER A 158 -1.35 5.49 -9.86
CA SER A 158 -0.92 6.16 -11.09
C SER A 158 -2.07 6.25 -12.07
N LYS A 159 -2.19 7.35 -12.83
CA LYS A 159 -3.21 7.53 -13.88
C LYS A 159 -3.16 6.47 -14.98
N VAL A 160 -2.05 5.76 -15.14
CA VAL A 160 -1.98 4.60 -16.05
C VAL A 160 -3.00 3.51 -15.65
N LEU A 161 -3.35 3.45 -14.37
CA LEU A 161 -4.32 2.53 -13.79
C LEU A 161 -5.74 3.11 -13.69
N GLU A 162 -5.96 4.35 -14.16
CA GLU A 162 -7.27 4.95 -14.28
C GLU A 162 -8.12 4.02 -15.19
N ASP A 163 -9.28 3.61 -14.69
CA ASP A 163 -10.21 2.64 -15.27
C ASP A 163 -9.69 1.19 -15.51
N LYS A 164 -8.42 0.91 -15.23
CA LYS A 164 -7.82 -0.43 -15.41
C LYS A 164 -7.60 -1.19 -14.11
N HIS A 165 -7.52 -0.49 -12.98
CA HIS A 165 -7.33 -1.15 -11.70
C HIS A 165 -8.57 -1.95 -11.28
N ARG A 166 -8.34 -3.06 -10.61
CA ARG A 166 -9.42 -3.82 -9.98
C ARG A 166 -9.88 -3.08 -8.73
N CYS A 167 -10.91 -2.27 -8.89
CA CYS A 167 -11.45 -1.44 -7.81
C CYS A 167 -12.15 -2.30 -6.75
N LEU A 168 -11.54 -2.39 -5.57
CA LEU A 168 -12.11 -3.04 -4.39
C LEU A 168 -12.28 -2.00 -3.28
N GLU A 169 -13.36 -2.10 -2.52
CA GLU A 169 -13.63 -1.17 -1.44
C GLU A 169 -12.55 -1.27 -0.36
N GLY A 170 -11.93 -0.13 -0.02
CA GLY A 170 -10.89 -0.08 1.00
C GLY A 170 -9.71 -1.03 0.72
N ALA A 171 -9.22 -1.08 -0.52
CA ALA A 171 -8.24 -2.07 -0.98
C ALA A 171 -6.97 -2.21 -0.11
N LEU A 172 -6.56 -1.16 0.61
CA LEU A 172 -5.44 -1.16 1.56
C LEU A 172 -5.86 -1.02 3.03
N HIS A 173 -7.15 -0.81 3.31
CA HIS A 173 -7.67 -0.52 4.64
C HIS A 173 -8.04 -1.79 5.40
N HIS A 174 -7.07 -2.69 5.49
CA HIS A 174 -7.15 -3.97 6.19
C HIS A 174 -5.74 -4.47 6.51
N ASN A 175 -5.64 -5.45 7.40
CA ASN A 175 -4.36 -6.07 7.72
C ASN A 175 -3.95 -7.05 6.61
N CYS A 176 -2.66 -7.14 6.35
CA CYS A 176 -2.08 -8.18 5.52
C CYS A 176 -2.50 -9.54 6.08
N PRO A 177 -3.11 -10.45 5.29
CA PRO A 177 -3.59 -11.74 5.77
C PRO A 177 -2.47 -12.74 6.11
N VAL A 178 -1.21 -12.37 5.88
CA VAL A 178 -0.03 -13.21 6.13
C VAL A 178 0.66 -12.80 7.43
N CYS A 179 1.05 -11.54 7.57
CA CYS A 179 1.76 -11.03 8.75
C CYS A 179 0.87 -10.28 9.75
N PHE A 180 -0.40 -10.02 9.41
CA PHE A 180 -1.39 -9.29 10.22
C PHE A 180 -1.06 -7.82 10.51
N GLU A 181 -0.05 -7.25 9.86
CA GLU A 181 0.25 -5.82 9.91
C GLU A 181 -0.71 -5.01 9.03
N TYR A 182 -1.07 -3.81 9.48
CA TYR A 182 -1.94 -2.91 8.74
C TYR A 182 -1.25 -2.41 7.45
N LEU A 183 -1.96 -2.43 6.32
CA LEU A 183 -1.36 -2.16 5.01
C LEU A 183 -1.23 -0.66 4.71
N PHE A 184 -2.24 0.15 4.99
CA PHE A 184 -2.34 1.52 4.45
C PHE A 184 -1.19 2.46 4.84
N ASP A 185 -0.66 2.34 6.06
CA ASP A 185 0.42 3.19 6.57
C ASP A 185 1.75 2.45 6.76
N SER A 186 1.82 1.20 6.29
CA SER A 186 3.03 0.39 6.29
C SER A 186 4.14 1.02 5.44
N THR A 187 5.38 0.89 5.89
CA THR A 187 6.57 1.26 5.11
C THR A 187 7.04 0.17 4.16
N LYS A 188 6.48 -1.04 4.29
CA LYS A 188 6.82 -2.19 3.47
C LYS A 188 6.14 -2.09 2.11
N ASP A 189 6.82 -2.57 1.07
CA ASP A 189 6.24 -2.62 -0.27
C ASP A 189 4.97 -3.48 -0.29
N ILE A 190 3.94 -2.98 -0.97
CA ILE A 190 2.65 -3.64 -1.11
C ILE A 190 2.47 -4.05 -2.57
N THR A 191 1.95 -5.26 -2.77
CA THR A 191 1.53 -5.73 -4.08
C THR A 191 0.03 -6.02 -4.11
N VAL A 192 -0.59 -5.68 -5.23
CA VAL A 192 -2.01 -6.00 -5.48
C VAL A 192 -2.04 -7.29 -6.30
N LEU A 193 -2.60 -8.34 -5.71
CA LEU A 193 -2.75 -9.65 -6.34
C LEU A 193 -3.71 -9.56 -7.54
N ARG A 194 -3.69 -10.56 -8.44
CA ARG A 194 -4.62 -10.64 -9.60
C ARG A 194 -6.10 -10.61 -9.20
N CYS A 195 -6.42 -11.07 -7.99
CA CYS A 195 -7.76 -11.02 -7.42
C CYS A 195 -8.16 -9.63 -6.88
N GLY A 196 -7.26 -8.65 -6.88
CA GLY A 196 -7.45 -7.28 -6.41
C GLY A 196 -7.12 -7.06 -4.94
N HIS A 197 -6.98 -8.12 -4.14
CA HIS A 197 -6.56 -8.00 -2.74
C HIS A 197 -5.09 -7.60 -2.64
N ALA A 198 -4.78 -6.78 -1.63
CA ALA A 198 -3.42 -6.33 -1.37
C ALA A 198 -2.76 -7.13 -0.25
N VAL A 199 -1.47 -7.36 -0.39
CA VAL A 199 -0.60 -8.03 0.59
C VAL A 199 0.79 -7.39 0.50
N HIS A 200 1.64 -7.55 1.53
CA HIS A 200 3.03 -7.13 1.40
C HIS A 200 3.76 -7.95 0.33
N LEU A 201 4.70 -7.31 -0.36
CA LEU A 201 5.52 -7.95 -1.39
C LEU A 201 6.36 -9.09 -0.80
N GLU A 202 6.95 -8.88 0.38
CA GLU A 202 7.66 -9.94 1.12
C GLU A 202 6.75 -11.12 1.45
N CYS A 203 5.54 -10.86 1.95
CA CYS A 203 4.59 -11.92 2.26
C CYS A 203 4.15 -12.71 1.01
N THR A 204 4.10 -12.07 -0.15
CA THR A 204 3.84 -12.77 -1.42
C THR A 204 5.00 -13.71 -1.77
N LYS A 205 6.25 -13.27 -1.59
CA LYS A 205 7.43 -14.10 -1.80
C LYS A 205 7.46 -15.28 -0.83
N ASP A 206 7.10 -15.06 0.44
CA ASP A 206 7.00 -16.13 1.44
C ASP A 206 5.93 -17.15 1.05
N MET A 207 4.77 -16.69 0.57
CA MET A 207 3.75 -17.58 0.03
C MET A 207 4.28 -18.43 -1.13
N GLU A 208 5.03 -17.84 -2.06
CA GLU A 208 5.64 -18.56 -3.18
C GLU A 208 6.67 -19.61 -2.71
N LEU A 209 7.53 -19.25 -1.75
CA LEU A 209 8.51 -20.16 -1.14
C LEU A 209 7.86 -21.37 -0.47
N HIS A 210 6.67 -21.19 0.11
CA HIS A 210 5.89 -22.25 0.76
C HIS A 210 4.87 -22.94 -0.17
N ASN A 211 4.99 -22.74 -1.49
CA ASN A 211 4.09 -23.30 -2.51
C ASN A 211 2.60 -22.95 -2.28
N ARG A 212 2.32 -21.74 -1.76
CA ARG A 212 0.98 -21.23 -1.47
C ARG A 212 0.53 -20.27 -2.58
N TYR A 213 0.09 -20.83 -3.70
CA TYR A 213 -0.31 -20.04 -4.88
C TYR A 213 -1.76 -19.57 -4.88
N THR A 214 -2.41 -19.47 -3.71
CA THR A 214 -3.81 -19.02 -3.59
C THR A 214 -3.91 -17.84 -2.65
N CYS A 215 -4.76 -16.88 -2.98
CA CYS A 215 -5.03 -15.71 -2.16
C CYS A 215 -5.65 -16.16 -0.83
N PRO A 216 -5.11 -15.77 0.34
CA PRO A 216 -5.66 -16.17 1.64
C PRO A 216 -7.09 -15.66 1.88
N LEU A 217 -7.49 -14.58 1.20
CA LEU A 217 -8.80 -13.93 1.40
C LEU A 217 -9.91 -14.51 0.53
N CYS A 218 -9.58 -14.99 -0.68
CA CYS A 218 -10.61 -15.43 -1.64
C CYS A 218 -10.28 -16.74 -2.38
N SER A 219 -9.16 -17.37 -2.05
CA SER A 219 -8.67 -18.63 -2.64
C SER A 219 -8.37 -18.60 -4.13
N LYS A 220 -8.49 -17.46 -4.83
CA LYS A 220 -8.08 -17.30 -6.24
C LYS A 220 -6.58 -17.50 -6.41
N SER A 221 -6.17 -18.09 -7.52
CA SER A 221 -4.75 -18.22 -7.87
C SER A 221 -4.10 -16.84 -8.00
N ILE A 222 -2.91 -16.68 -7.43
CA ILE A 222 -2.20 -15.39 -7.40
C ILE A 222 -1.23 -15.20 -8.58
N CYS A 223 -0.81 -16.30 -9.21
CA CYS A 223 0.09 -16.32 -10.36
C CYS A 223 -0.50 -17.18 -11.50
N ASP A 224 0.23 -17.27 -12.61
CA ASP A 224 -0.15 -18.16 -13.71
C ASP A 224 0.12 -19.62 -13.33
N MET A 225 -0.95 -20.42 -13.27
CA MET A 225 -0.92 -21.82 -12.89
C MET A 225 -0.99 -22.77 -14.10
N SER A 226 -0.95 -22.26 -15.34
CA SER A 226 -1.13 -23.04 -16.56
C SER A 226 -0.22 -24.27 -16.65
N SER A 227 1.07 -24.12 -16.28
CA SER A 227 2.03 -25.23 -16.25
C SER A 227 1.67 -26.30 -15.20
N VAL A 228 1.08 -25.91 -14.07
CA VAL A 228 0.62 -26.83 -13.03
C VAL A 228 -0.64 -27.56 -13.48
N TRP A 229 -1.59 -26.83 -14.09
CA TRP A 229 -2.79 -27.43 -14.68
C TRP A 229 -2.47 -28.45 -15.75
N LYS A 230 -1.47 -28.19 -16.61
CA LYS A 230 -1.03 -29.14 -17.63
C LYS A 230 -0.50 -30.45 -17.02
N LYS A 231 0.26 -30.38 -15.93
CA LYS A 231 0.72 -31.59 -15.22
C LYS A 231 -0.45 -32.36 -14.61
N LEU A 232 -1.43 -31.66 -14.05
CA LEU A 232 -2.65 -32.29 -13.54
C LEU A 232 -3.49 -32.93 -14.65
N ASP A 233 -3.54 -32.35 -15.85
CA ASP A 233 -4.15 -32.98 -17.03
C ASP A 233 -3.48 -34.33 -17.35
N GLU A 234 -2.15 -34.36 -17.37
CA GLU A 234 -1.36 -35.58 -17.64
C GLU A 234 -1.60 -36.66 -16.56
N GLU A 235 -1.61 -36.28 -15.27
CA GLU A 235 -1.88 -37.18 -14.15
C GLU A 235 -3.31 -37.74 -14.19
N VAL A 236 -4.30 -36.88 -14.47
CA VAL A 236 -5.71 -37.28 -14.61
C VAL A 236 -5.89 -38.25 -15.78
N ALA A 237 -5.20 -38.04 -16.91
CA ALA A 237 -5.27 -38.94 -18.05
C ALA A 237 -4.57 -40.29 -17.79
N ALA A 238 -3.49 -40.30 -17.01
CA ALA A 238 -2.73 -41.51 -16.70
C ALA A 238 -3.47 -42.44 -15.71
N TYR A 239 -4.28 -41.88 -14.82
CA TYR A 239 -4.97 -42.65 -13.79
C TYR A 239 -6.33 -43.18 -14.27
N LYS A 240 -6.49 -44.51 -14.31
CA LYS A 240 -7.78 -45.14 -14.63
C LYS A 240 -8.73 -45.10 -13.43
N ILE A 241 -9.85 -44.40 -13.57
CA ILE A 241 -10.89 -44.36 -12.54
C ILE A 241 -11.46 -45.77 -12.29
N PRO A 242 -11.59 -46.22 -11.02
CA PRO A 242 -12.29 -47.46 -10.71
C PRO A 242 -13.75 -47.44 -11.19
N LYS A 243 -14.23 -48.56 -11.76
CA LYS A 243 -15.59 -48.66 -12.35
C LYS A 243 -16.72 -48.15 -11.45
N VAL A 244 -16.59 -48.29 -10.14
CA VAL A 244 -17.58 -47.79 -9.16
C VAL A 244 -17.79 -46.28 -9.20
N TYR A 245 -16.89 -45.52 -9.84
CA TYR A 245 -16.95 -44.08 -9.97
C TYR A 245 -17.02 -43.59 -11.42
N GLU A 246 -17.14 -44.48 -12.40
CA GLU A 246 -17.07 -44.15 -13.83
C GLU A 246 -18.13 -43.12 -14.26
N ASP A 247 -19.37 -43.28 -13.76
CA ASP A 247 -20.49 -42.37 -14.03
C ASP A 247 -20.72 -41.34 -12.92
N LYS A 248 -19.81 -41.27 -11.93
CA LYS A 248 -20.00 -40.37 -10.80
C LYS A 248 -19.69 -38.93 -11.22
N MET A 249 -20.69 -38.07 -11.12
CA MET A 249 -20.54 -36.63 -11.29
C MET A 249 -20.41 -35.93 -9.94
N VAL A 250 -19.68 -34.82 -9.91
CA VAL A 250 -19.58 -33.95 -8.73
C VAL A 250 -19.78 -32.50 -9.09
N TRP A 251 -20.50 -31.80 -8.22
CA TRP A 251 -20.70 -30.36 -8.28
C TRP A 251 -19.48 -29.65 -7.70
N ILE A 252 -18.84 -28.80 -8.50
CA ILE A 252 -17.67 -28.02 -8.07
C ILE A 252 -17.93 -26.53 -8.18
N LEU A 253 -17.24 -25.75 -7.33
CA LEU A 253 -17.04 -24.32 -7.49
C LEU A 253 -15.58 -24.07 -7.87
N CYS A 254 -15.36 -23.34 -8.96
CA CYS A 254 -14.02 -22.88 -9.34
C CYS A 254 -13.68 -21.58 -8.61
N ASN A 255 -12.59 -21.58 -7.83
CA ASN A 255 -12.17 -20.39 -7.11
C ASN A 255 -11.71 -19.28 -8.09
N ASP A 256 -11.12 -19.64 -9.23
CA ASP A 256 -10.55 -18.68 -10.19
C ASP A 256 -11.63 -17.93 -10.97
N CYS A 257 -12.55 -18.63 -11.63
CA CYS A 257 -13.62 -18.00 -12.43
C CYS A 257 -14.94 -17.80 -11.65
N GLY A 258 -15.12 -18.46 -10.51
CA GLY A 258 -16.35 -18.37 -9.71
C GLY A 258 -17.53 -19.21 -10.25
N SER A 259 -17.35 -19.92 -11.36
CA SER A 259 -18.41 -20.74 -11.96
C SER A 259 -18.63 -22.02 -11.16
N ASN A 260 -19.90 -22.43 -11.08
CA ASN A 260 -20.29 -23.75 -10.63
C ASN A 260 -20.54 -24.66 -11.83
N THR A 261 -19.97 -25.86 -11.82
CA THR A 261 -20.08 -26.82 -12.93
C THR A 261 -20.18 -28.24 -12.40
N ASP A 262 -20.95 -29.09 -13.09
CA ASP A 262 -20.91 -30.55 -12.90
C ASP A 262 -19.76 -31.13 -13.72
N VAL A 263 -18.87 -31.88 -13.08
CA VAL A 263 -17.73 -32.52 -13.73
C VAL A 263 -17.61 -33.99 -13.32
N ARG A 264 -16.98 -34.81 -14.16
CA ARG A 264 -16.70 -36.20 -13.81
C ARG A 264 -15.81 -36.25 -12.57
N PHE A 265 -16.17 -37.10 -11.62
CA PHE A 265 -15.39 -37.32 -10.43
C PHE A 265 -14.04 -37.93 -10.80
N HIS A 266 -12.97 -37.39 -10.22
CA HIS A 266 -11.64 -37.96 -10.33
C HIS A 266 -10.93 -37.91 -8.98
N LEU A 267 -10.12 -38.92 -8.67
CA LEU A 267 -9.43 -39.03 -7.38
C LEU A 267 -8.32 -37.98 -7.21
N ILE A 268 -7.68 -37.59 -8.32
CA ILE A 268 -6.58 -36.61 -8.35
C ILE A 268 -7.10 -35.17 -8.26
N ALA A 269 -7.84 -34.70 -9.27
CA ALA A 269 -8.29 -33.31 -9.30
C ALA A 269 -9.51 -33.12 -10.22
N HIS A 270 -10.27 -32.04 -10.00
CA HIS A 270 -11.47 -31.72 -10.77
C HIS A 270 -11.25 -30.45 -11.60
N LYS A 271 -11.26 -30.59 -12.93
CA LYS A 271 -11.02 -29.48 -13.86
C LYS A 271 -12.29 -28.66 -14.06
N CYS A 272 -12.20 -27.35 -13.92
CA CYS A 272 -13.29 -26.44 -14.26
C CYS A 272 -13.54 -26.44 -15.78
N SER A 273 -14.76 -26.74 -16.21
CA SER A 273 -15.12 -26.74 -17.63
C SER A 273 -15.15 -25.34 -18.25
N SER A 274 -15.30 -24.28 -17.45
CA SER A 274 -15.39 -22.90 -17.95
C SER A 274 -14.04 -22.24 -18.22
N CYS A 275 -13.03 -22.49 -17.38
CA CYS A 275 -11.72 -21.85 -17.51
C CYS A 275 -10.52 -22.80 -17.49
N GLY A 276 -10.74 -24.11 -17.34
CA GLY A 276 -9.67 -25.11 -17.32
C GLY A 276 -8.85 -25.17 -16.03
N SER A 277 -9.12 -24.31 -15.04
CA SER A 277 -8.42 -24.34 -13.76
C SER A 277 -8.79 -25.57 -12.92
N TYR A 278 -7.82 -26.12 -12.17
CA TYR A 278 -8.08 -27.12 -11.13
C TYR A 278 -8.12 -26.52 -9.71
N ASN A 279 -8.09 -25.18 -9.57
CA ASN A 279 -8.34 -24.50 -8.31
C ASN A 279 -9.85 -24.55 -7.98
N THR A 280 -10.34 -25.74 -7.65
CA THR A 280 -11.75 -26.04 -7.51
C THR A 280 -12.01 -26.72 -6.16
N ARG A 281 -13.21 -26.56 -5.64
CA ARG A 281 -13.68 -27.27 -4.44
C ARG A 281 -15.00 -27.95 -4.71
N LYS A 282 -15.15 -29.17 -4.20
CA LYS A 282 -16.44 -29.88 -4.21
C LYS A 282 -17.42 -29.11 -3.32
N THR A 283 -18.63 -28.92 -3.81
CA THR A 283 -19.71 -28.27 -3.09
C THR A 283 -20.97 -29.12 -3.21
N GLN A 284 -21.92 -28.92 -2.31
CA GLN A 284 -23.24 -29.51 -2.51
C GLN A 284 -24.01 -28.67 -3.51
N ARG A 285 -24.83 -29.32 -4.34
CA ARG A 285 -25.77 -28.61 -5.20
C ARG A 285 -26.72 -27.84 -4.27
N GLY A 286 -26.73 -26.51 -4.35
CA GLY A 286 -27.69 -25.72 -3.59
C GLY A 286 -29.12 -26.16 -3.95
N PRO A 287 -30.11 -26.00 -3.06
CA PRO A 287 -31.50 -26.19 -3.46
C PRO A 287 -31.76 -25.26 -4.64
N ASN A 288 -32.21 -25.81 -5.77
CA ASN A 288 -32.62 -25.02 -6.92
C ASN A 288 -33.60 -23.95 -6.43
N THR A 289 -33.20 -22.69 -6.38
CA THR A 289 -34.14 -21.57 -6.29
C THR A 289 -34.78 -21.41 -7.66
N HIS A 290 -35.62 -22.38 -8.03
CA HIS A 290 -36.77 -22.05 -8.86
C HIS A 290 -37.69 -21.24 -7.96
N SER A 291 -37.67 -19.92 -8.16
CA SER A 291 -38.72 -19.03 -7.72
C SER A 291 -40.04 -19.52 -8.32
N TYR A 292 -40.73 -20.41 -7.60
CA TYR A 292 -42.17 -20.53 -7.72
C TYR A 292 -42.74 -19.21 -7.24
N SER A 293 -43.05 -18.36 -8.21
CA SER A 293 -44.07 -17.33 -8.08
C SER A 293 -45.35 -18.02 -7.59
N SER A 294 -45.50 -18.11 -6.28
CA SER A 294 -46.79 -18.40 -5.67
C SER A 294 -47.55 -17.08 -5.71
N GLY A 295 -48.26 -16.87 -6.82
CA GLY A 295 -49.23 -15.81 -6.95
C GLY A 295 -50.22 -15.91 -5.80
N VAL A 296 -50.17 -14.92 -4.90
CA VAL A 296 -51.24 -14.68 -3.93
C VAL A 296 -52.44 -14.20 -4.75
N PRO A 297 -53.60 -14.88 -4.75
CA PRO A 297 -54.78 -14.34 -5.40
C PRO A 297 -55.21 -13.08 -4.64
N GLN A 298 -55.23 -11.94 -5.32
CA GLN A 298 -55.93 -10.77 -4.80
C GLN A 298 -57.41 -11.09 -4.73
N VAL A 299 -57.94 -11.15 -3.51
CA VAL A 299 -59.38 -11.15 -3.27
C VAL A 299 -59.88 -9.74 -3.57
N VAL A 300 -60.48 -9.60 -4.75
CA VAL A 300 -61.32 -8.46 -5.11
C VAL A 300 -62.56 -8.47 -4.23
N SER A 301 -62.63 -7.54 -3.28
CA SER A 301 -63.88 -7.14 -2.65
C SER A 301 -64.54 -6.08 -3.52
N SER A 302 -65.67 -6.45 -4.14
CA SER A 302 -66.57 -5.53 -4.81
C SER A 302 -68.00 -6.08 -4.70
N THR A 303 -68.94 -5.15 -4.49
CA THR A 303 -70.39 -5.30 -4.33
C THR A 303 -70.82 -5.71 -2.92
N GLY A 304 -71.77 -5.03 -2.26
CA GLY A 304 -72.60 -3.88 -2.63
C GLY A 304 -73.39 -3.44 -1.40
#